data_AF-A0A7C8ZMR0-F1
#
_entry.id   AF-A0A7C8ZMR0-F1
#
_cell.length_a   1.000
_cell.length_b   1.000
_cell.length_c   1.000
_cell.angle_alpha   90.00
_cell.angle_beta   90.00
_cell.angle_gamma   90.00
#
_symmetry.space_group_name_H-M   'P 1'
#
loop_
_entity.id
_entity.type
_entity.pdbx_description
1 polymer ?
#
loop_
_entity_poly.entity_id
_entity_poly.type
_entity_poly.pdbx_seq_one_letter_code
_entity_poly.pdbx_strand_id
1 'polypeptide(L)'
;QVGVSSGLECKAALQEVTQLVEERLRSSKEELKASFGAAELKIDGDFMYFLADAAVMAFQYGIPDKLCSPILEAKKAGKDLVDTYALYVQEFFVESLGVSVKSYDRDHLKNTASGEDSADRLWWFQVCSEVAYFQVAPQNDSIRSSKIDTRYHLDL
;
A
#
# COMPACT_ATOMS: atom_id res chain seq x y z
N GLN A 1 -0.76 -4.89 -14.61
CA GLN A 1 -1.37 -3.61 -15.04
C GLN A 1 -0.51 -2.44 -14.59
N VAL A 2 -0.40 -2.13 -13.28
CA VAL A 2 0.45 -1.02 -12.78
C VAL A 2 1.93 -1.16 -13.14
N GLY A 3 2.53 -2.34 -12.99
CA GLY A 3 3.94 -2.54 -13.34
C GLY A 3 4.27 -2.34 -14.83
N VAL A 4 3.28 -2.37 -15.72
CA VAL A 4 3.48 -1.99 -17.14
C VAL A 4 3.36 -0.46 -17.28
N SER A 5 2.35 0.13 -16.65
CA SER A 5 2.10 1.57 -16.64
C SER A 5 3.22 2.40 -16.01
N SER A 6 3.99 1.83 -15.07
CA SER A 6 5.12 2.49 -14.43
C SER A 6 6.35 2.61 -15.31
N GLY A 7 6.42 1.88 -16.43
CA GLY A 7 7.66 1.71 -17.18
C GLY A 7 8.71 0.87 -16.41
N LEU A 8 9.74 0.44 -17.13
CA LEU A 8 10.71 -0.56 -16.64
C LEU A 8 11.48 -0.09 -15.40
N GLU A 9 11.99 1.15 -15.41
CA GLU A 9 12.84 1.65 -14.31
C GLU A 9 12.06 1.82 -13.01
N CYS A 10 10.91 2.51 -13.05
CA CYS A 10 10.10 2.74 -11.86
C CYS A 10 9.53 1.42 -11.33
N LYS A 11 9.12 0.51 -12.21
CA LYS A 11 8.69 -0.83 -11.82
C LYS A 11 9.76 -1.54 -10.99
N ALA A 12 10.99 -1.60 -11.50
CA ALA A 12 12.09 -2.27 -10.83
C ALA A 12 12.41 -1.62 -9.47
N ALA A 13 12.33 -0.28 -9.38
CA ALA A 13 12.50 0.42 -8.11
C ALA A 13 11.37 0.14 -7.12
N LEU A 14 10.11 0.03 -7.57
CA LEU A 14 8.98 -0.34 -6.72
C LEU A 14 9.06 -1.80 -6.25
N GLN A 15 9.56 -2.71 -7.09
CA GLN A 15 9.85 -4.10 -6.68
C GLN A 15 10.89 -4.14 -5.55
N GLU A 16 11.95 -3.35 -5.69
CA GLU A 16 13.00 -3.22 -4.67
C GLU A 16 12.45 -2.61 -3.36
N VAL A 17 11.62 -1.55 -3.44
CA VAL A 17 10.94 -0.99 -2.27
C VAL A 17 10.15 -2.07 -1.53
N THR A 18 9.33 -2.86 -2.24
CA THR A 18 8.55 -3.94 -1.64
C THR A 18 9.44 -4.97 -0.96
N GLN A 19 10.55 -5.37 -1.60
CA GLN A 19 11.51 -6.29 -0.99
C GLN A 19 12.10 -5.73 0.30
N LEU A 20 12.56 -4.48 0.28
CA LEU A 20 13.16 -3.83 1.46
C LEU A 20 12.14 -3.67 2.60
N VAL A 21 10.89 -3.35 2.29
CA VAL A 21 9.80 -3.30 3.29
C VAL A 21 9.57 -4.68 3.89
N GLU A 22 9.51 -5.75 3.09
CA GLU A 22 9.37 -7.12 3.59
C GLU A 22 10.52 -7.56 4.49
N GLU A 23 11.75 -7.15 4.16
CA GLU A 23 12.94 -7.39 4.98
C GLU A 23 12.85 -6.64 6.32
N ARG A 24 12.54 -5.34 6.29
CA ARG A 24 12.39 -4.51 7.50
C ARG A 24 11.21 -4.95 8.37
N LEU A 25 10.14 -5.48 7.80
CA LEU A 25 9.03 -6.07 8.56
C LEU A 25 9.48 -7.25 9.43
N ARG A 26 10.55 -7.98 9.03
CA ARG A 26 11.10 -9.10 9.81
C ARG A 26 12.05 -8.64 10.91
N SER A 27 12.75 -7.51 10.74
CA SER A 27 13.77 -7.04 11.68
C SER A 27 13.32 -5.91 12.61
N SER A 28 12.48 -4.99 12.12
CA SER A 28 12.16 -3.71 12.76
C SER A 28 10.71 -3.28 12.46
N LYS A 29 9.79 -4.22 12.66
CA LYS A 29 8.36 -4.11 12.32
C LYS A 29 7.68 -2.83 12.79
N GLU A 30 7.77 -2.53 14.09
CA GLU A 30 7.04 -1.42 14.69
C GLU A 30 7.59 -0.07 14.23
N GLU A 31 8.92 0.06 14.14
CA GLU A 31 9.59 1.25 13.63
C GLU A 31 9.23 1.51 12.17
N LEU A 32 9.21 0.45 11.35
CA LEU A 32 8.81 0.53 9.95
C LEU A 32 7.35 1.00 9.83
N LYS A 33 6.40 0.37 10.50
CA LYS A 33 5.00 0.78 10.38
C LYS A 33 4.78 2.21 10.88
N ALA A 34 5.49 2.62 11.94
CA ALA A 34 5.49 3.99 12.42
C ALA A 34 6.06 4.97 11.40
N SER A 35 7.12 4.61 10.66
CA SER A 35 7.71 5.47 9.62
C SER A 35 6.77 5.74 8.45
N PHE A 36 5.73 4.92 8.26
CA PHE A 36 4.66 5.12 7.27
C PHE A 36 3.40 5.80 7.86
N GLY A 37 3.40 6.18 9.14
CA GLY A 37 2.20 6.67 9.82
C GLY A 37 1.12 5.60 10.02
N ALA A 38 1.49 4.32 9.93
CA ALA A 38 0.56 3.18 9.89
C ALA A 38 0.78 2.17 11.02
N ALA A 39 1.26 2.64 12.18
CA ALA A 39 1.54 1.81 13.36
C ALA A 39 0.29 1.10 13.92
N GLU A 40 -0.91 1.57 13.60
CA GLU A 40 -2.17 0.93 13.97
C GLU A 40 -2.43 -0.38 13.21
N LEU A 41 -1.92 -0.54 11.99
CA LEU A 41 -2.10 -1.74 11.17
C LEU A 41 -1.32 -2.92 11.73
N LYS A 42 -1.90 -3.70 12.65
CA LYS A 42 -1.21 -4.80 13.34
C LYS A 42 -0.90 -5.98 12.44
N ILE A 43 -1.78 -6.26 11.48
CA ILE A 43 -1.64 -7.37 10.53
C ILE A 43 -0.76 -6.93 9.35
N ASP A 44 0.22 -7.75 8.97
CA ASP A 44 1.18 -7.39 7.91
C ASP A 44 0.54 -7.36 6.53
N GLY A 45 -0.48 -8.20 6.31
CA GLY A 45 -1.27 -8.15 5.08
C GLY A 45 -1.92 -6.78 4.89
N ASP A 46 -2.54 -6.24 5.94
CA ASP A 46 -3.25 -4.95 5.93
C ASP A 46 -2.28 -3.82 5.61
N PHE A 47 -1.11 -3.82 6.28
CA PHE A 47 -0.03 -2.89 6.01
C PHE A 47 0.49 -3.00 4.57
N MET A 48 0.78 -4.21 4.07
CA MET A 48 1.26 -4.37 2.70
C MET A 48 0.19 -3.98 1.66
N TYR A 49 -1.09 -4.23 1.94
CA TYR A 49 -2.18 -3.80 1.06
C TYR A 49 -2.31 -2.28 1.02
N PHE A 50 -2.25 -1.61 2.18
CA PHE A 50 -2.22 -0.15 2.29
C PHE A 50 -1.11 0.45 1.42
N LEU A 51 0.11 -0.08 1.51
CA LEU A 51 1.22 0.34 0.65
C LEU A 51 0.93 0.07 -0.83
N ALA A 52 0.51 -1.14 -1.17
CA ALA A 52 0.23 -1.50 -2.56
C ALA A 52 -0.84 -0.58 -3.18
N ASP A 53 -1.87 -0.21 -2.42
CA ASP A 53 -2.92 0.70 -2.87
C ASP A 53 -2.39 2.14 -3.02
N ALA A 54 -1.57 2.62 -2.07
CA ALA A 54 -0.87 3.90 -2.18
C ALA A 54 -0.08 4.02 -3.49
N ALA A 55 0.67 2.98 -3.86
CA ALA A 55 1.40 2.97 -5.12
C ALA A 55 0.45 3.03 -6.33
N VAL A 56 -0.65 2.28 -6.30
CA VAL A 56 -1.60 2.20 -7.40
C VAL A 56 -2.33 3.54 -7.61
N MET A 57 -2.61 4.29 -6.55
CA MET A 57 -3.33 5.58 -6.64
C MET A 57 -2.65 6.61 -7.53
N ALA A 58 -1.31 6.71 -7.50
CA ALA A 58 -0.60 7.58 -8.43
C ALA A 58 -0.92 7.28 -9.90
N PHE A 59 -1.08 5.99 -10.25
CA PHE A 59 -1.41 5.57 -11.60
C PHE A 59 -2.89 5.75 -11.91
N GLN A 60 -3.78 5.42 -10.96
CA GLN A 60 -5.24 5.59 -11.15
C GLN A 60 -5.61 7.04 -11.44
N TYR A 61 -4.95 7.99 -10.77
CA TYR A 61 -5.20 9.42 -10.94
C TYR A 61 -4.34 10.08 -12.03
N GLY A 62 -3.60 9.29 -12.81
CA GLY A 62 -2.83 9.81 -13.96
C GLY A 62 -1.64 10.70 -13.57
N ILE A 63 -1.08 10.50 -12.37
CA ILE A 63 0.02 11.28 -11.80
C ILE A 63 1.18 10.40 -11.34
N PRO A 64 1.68 9.47 -12.20
CA PRO A 64 2.74 8.54 -11.83
C PRO A 64 4.03 9.23 -11.38
N ASP A 65 4.31 10.44 -11.88
CA ASP A 65 5.52 11.20 -11.55
C ASP A 65 5.61 11.58 -10.06
N LYS A 66 4.47 11.70 -9.37
CA LYS A 66 4.45 11.95 -7.92
C LYS A 66 5.07 10.81 -7.12
N LEU A 67 4.98 9.59 -7.64
CA LEU A 67 5.58 8.39 -7.04
C LEU A 67 6.94 8.07 -7.67
N CYS A 68 6.99 7.97 -9.00
CA CYS A 68 8.14 7.43 -9.71
C CYS A 68 9.35 8.37 -9.68
N SER A 69 9.16 9.68 -9.85
CA SER A 69 10.29 10.62 -9.92
C SER A 69 11.10 10.65 -8.61
N PRO A 70 10.49 10.82 -7.41
CA PRO A 70 11.23 10.80 -6.16
C PRO A 70 11.95 9.47 -5.90
N ILE A 71 11.31 8.34 -6.21
CA ILE A 71 11.89 7.01 -6.01
C ILE A 71 13.11 6.79 -6.91
N LEU A 72 13.03 7.18 -8.18
CA LEU A 72 14.14 7.05 -9.12
C LEU A 72 15.30 8.00 -8.78
N GLU A 73 15.00 9.21 -8.32
CA GLU A 73 16.01 10.16 -7.83
C GLU A 73 16.71 9.64 -6.57
N ALA A 74 15.95 9.10 -5.61
CA ALA A 74 16.48 8.49 -4.41
C ALA A 74 17.40 7.31 -4.76
N LYS A 75 16.98 6.44 -5.69
CA LYS A 75 17.78 5.32 -6.17
C LYS A 75 19.10 5.77 -6.81
N LYS A 76 19.04 6.77 -7.69
CA LYS A 76 20.25 7.34 -8.34
C LYS A 76 21.21 7.97 -7.32
N ALA A 77 20.67 8.57 -6.26
CA ALA A 77 21.44 9.21 -5.21
C ALA A 77 21.91 8.25 -4.09
N GLY A 78 21.56 6.96 -4.16
CA GLY A 78 21.86 5.99 -3.09
C GLY A 78 21.15 6.29 -1.77
N LYS A 79 20.00 6.98 -1.82
CA LYS A 79 19.17 7.27 -0.65
C LYS A 79 18.27 6.08 -0.31
N ASP A 80 17.75 6.09 0.91
CA ASP A 80 16.83 5.07 1.39
C ASP A 80 15.50 5.10 0.61
N LEU A 81 15.22 4.02 -0.12
CA LEU A 81 14.01 3.91 -0.93
C LEU A 81 12.75 3.74 -0.09
N VAL A 82 12.87 3.08 1.06
CA VAL A 82 11.73 2.86 1.97
C VAL A 82 11.33 4.18 2.61
N ASP A 83 12.29 4.98 3.06
CA ASP A 83 12.00 6.28 3.66
C ASP A 83 11.42 7.25 2.62
N THR A 84 11.95 7.23 1.39
CA THR A 84 11.40 8.02 0.27
C THR A 84 9.97 7.61 -0.05
N TYR A 85 9.68 6.32 -0.07
CA TYR A 85 8.34 5.81 -0.30
C TYR A 85 7.39 6.13 0.86
N ALA A 86 7.87 6.04 2.09
CA ALA A 86 7.10 6.40 3.28
C ALA A 86 6.69 7.87 3.28
N LEU A 87 7.59 8.77 2.84
CA LEU A 87 7.27 10.18 2.65
C LEU A 87 6.16 10.36 1.62
N TYR A 88 6.25 9.70 0.46
CA TYR A 88 5.21 9.72 -0.55
C TYR A 88 3.85 9.23 0.00
N VAL A 89 3.84 8.13 0.75
CA VAL A 89 2.62 7.58 1.34
C VAL A 89 1.98 8.58 2.30
N GLN A 90 2.76 9.21 3.17
CA GLN A 90 2.23 10.18 4.13
C GLN A 90 1.74 11.46 3.46
N GLU A 91 2.60 12.13 2.70
CA GLU A 91 2.28 13.45 2.14
C GLU A 91 1.23 13.38 1.02
N PHE A 92 1.28 12.34 0.19
CA PHE A 92 0.40 12.25 -0.96
C PHE A 92 -0.83 11.38 -0.69
N PHE A 93 -0.64 10.13 -0.27
CA PHE A 93 -1.75 9.19 -0.15
C PHE A 93 -2.62 9.47 1.07
N VAL A 94 -2.02 9.73 2.23
CA VAL A 94 -2.78 10.04 3.46
C VAL A 94 -3.21 11.51 3.47
N GLU A 95 -2.27 12.46 3.42
CA GLU A 95 -2.59 13.88 3.60
C GLU A 95 -3.31 14.48 2.38
N SER A 96 -2.76 14.35 1.17
CA SER A 96 -3.34 15.01 -0.01
C SER A 96 -4.61 14.34 -0.53
N LEU A 97 -4.73 13.01 -0.45
CA LEU A 97 -5.92 12.29 -0.91
C LEU A 97 -6.92 12.01 0.22
N GLY A 98 -6.56 12.28 1.47
CA GLY A 98 -7.43 12.10 2.63
C GLY A 98 -7.73 10.64 2.95
N VAL A 99 -6.84 9.71 2.56
CA VAL A 99 -7.06 8.28 2.80
C VAL A 99 -6.80 7.96 4.28
N SER A 100 -7.83 7.39 4.92
CA SER A 100 -7.75 6.91 6.30
C SER A 100 -6.97 5.59 6.37
N VAL A 101 -5.92 5.54 7.19
CA VAL A 101 -5.18 4.29 7.46
C VAL A 101 -6.11 3.24 8.08
N LYS A 102 -7.01 3.63 8.99
CA LYS A 102 -8.01 2.74 9.61
C LYS A 102 -8.90 2.02 8.62
N SER A 103 -9.14 2.60 7.45
CA SER A 103 -9.93 1.94 6.42
C SER A 103 -9.27 0.66 5.89
N TYR A 104 -8.00 0.42 6.21
CA TYR A 104 -7.25 -0.80 5.90
C TYR A 104 -7.12 -1.75 7.11
N ASP A 105 -7.49 -1.32 8.32
CA ASP A 105 -7.43 -2.14 9.52
C ASP A 105 -8.64 -3.08 9.56
N ARG A 106 -8.43 -4.37 9.28
CA ARG A 106 -9.55 -5.32 9.26
C ARG A 106 -10.21 -5.48 10.63
N ASP A 107 -9.48 -5.28 11.73
CA ASP A 107 -10.07 -5.41 13.07
C ASP A 107 -10.96 -4.20 13.37
N HIS A 108 -10.60 -3.02 12.86
CA HIS A 108 -11.49 -1.87 12.82
C HIS A 108 -12.74 -2.15 11.98
N LEU A 109 -12.58 -2.70 10.77
CA LEU A 109 -13.70 -2.97 9.84
C LEU A 109 -14.71 -4.00 10.37
N LYS A 110 -14.30 -4.91 11.27
CA LYS A 110 -15.21 -5.85 11.95
C LYS A 110 -16.14 -5.17 12.95
N ASN A 111 -15.82 -3.96 13.41
CA ASN A 111 -16.69 -3.24 14.33
C ASN A 111 -17.92 -2.71 13.58
N THR A 112 -19.10 -3.22 13.93
CA THR A 112 -20.38 -2.85 13.29
C THR A 112 -21.10 -1.69 13.98
N ALA A 113 -20.53 -1.10 15.03
CA ALA A 113 -21.11 0.07 15.67
C ALA A 113 -21.19 1.24 14.67
N SER A 114 -22.26 2.03 14.77
CA SER A 114 -22.42 3.25 13.99
C SER A 114 -21.61 4.39 14.64
N GLY A 115 -20.77 5.04 13.85
CA GLY A 115 -19.93 6.18 14.22
C GLY A 115 -19.36 6.92 13.01
N GLU A 116 -18.45 7.86 13.22
CA GLU A 116 -17.79 8.65 12.16
C GLU A 116 -17.13 7.77 11.10
N ASP A 117 -16.51 6.66 11.50
CA ASP A 117 -15.78 5.74 10.62
C ASP A 117 -16.70 4.70 9.91
N SER A 118 -18.04 4.82 10.02
CA SER A 118 -18.96 3.83 9.43
C SER A 118 -18.85 3.71 7.91
N ALA A 119 -18.37 4.76 7.25
CA ALA A 119 -18.20 4.81 5.80
C ALA A 119 -17.05 3.91 5.31
N ASP A 120 -16.06 3.63 6.16
CA ASP A 120 -14.89 2.82 5.80
C ASP A 120 -15.30 1.41 5.35
N ARG A 121 -16.38 0.86 5.92
CA ARG A 121 -16.94 -0.45 5.54
C ARG A 121 -17.69 -0.45 4.21
N LEU A 122 -18.17 0.69 3.72
CA LEU A 122 -19.02 0.75 2.52
C LEU A 122 -18.26 0.29 1.28
N TRP A 123 -17.02 0.78 1.12
CA TRP A 123 -16.16 0.36 0.01
C TRP A 123 -15.83 -1.13 0.09
N TRP A 124 -15.42 -1.61 1.26
CA TRP A 124 -15.10 -3.03 1.46
C TRP A 124 -16.29 -3.95 1.27
N PHE A 125 -17.50 -3.50 1.62
CA PHE A 125 -18.72 -4.25 1.32
C PHE A 125 -18.91 -4.43 -0.19
N GLN A 126 -18.74 -3.37 -0.99
CA GLN A 126 -18.83 -3.45 -2.45
C GLN A 126 -17.73 -4.36 -3.03
N VAL A 127 -16.49 -4.21 -2.56
CA VAL A 127 -15.36 -5.04 -2.97
C VAL A 127 -15.65 -6.52 -2.73
N CYS A 128 -16.21 -6.87 -1.56
CA CYS A 128 -16.44 -8.25 -1.16
C CYS A 128 -17.74 -8.87 -1.72
N SER A 129 -18.76 -8.08 -2.06
CA SER A 129 -20.08 -8.61 -2.46
C SER A 129 -20.47 -8.37 -3.92
N GLU A 130 -19.95 -7.32 -4.55
CA GLU A 130 -20.44 -6.87 -5.85
C GLU A 130 -19.35 -6.85 -6.92
N VAL A 131 -18.21 -6.21 -6.64
CA VAL A 131 -17.22 -5.89 -7.69
C VAL A 131 -16.00 -6.81 -7.70
N ALA A 132 -15.80 -7.63 -6.66
CA ALA A 132 -14.69 -8.58 -6.53
C ALA A 132 -13.32 -7.95 -6.89
N TYR A 133 -13.07 -6.73 -6.41
CA TYR A 133 -11.86 -5.95 -6.70
C TYR A 133 -10.66 -6.47 -5.88
N PHE A 134 -10.29 -7.73 -6.09
CA PHE A 134 -9.19 -8.39 -5.38
C PHE A 134 -7.87 -8.12 -6.09
N GLN A 135 -7.16 -7.12 -5.60
CA GLN A 135 -5.89 -6.66 -6.14
C GLN A 135 -4.70 -7.52 -5.66
N VAL A 136 -4.75 -8.80 -6.00
CA VAL A 136 -3.73 -9.79 -5.60
C VAL A 136 -2.39 -9.58 -6.31
N ALA A 137 -1.31 -9.97 -5.65
CA ALA A 137 0.01 -10.05 -6.25
C ALA A 137 0.04 -11.15 -7.35
N PRO A 138 0.47 -10.84 -8.58
CA PRO A 138 0.70 -11.88 -9.58
C PRO A 138 1.83 -12.82 -9.14
N GLN A 139 1.79 -14.07 -9.60
CA GLN A 139 2.79 -15.09 -9.22
C GLN A 139 4.22 -14.71 -9.60
N ASN A 140 4.38 -13.98 -10.71
CA ASN A 140 5.68 -13.56 -11.22
C ASN A 140 5.67 -12.04 -11.44
N ASP A 141 6.85 -11.43 -11.30
CA ASP A 141 7.08 -10.05 -11.73
C ASP A 141 6.15 -9.02 -11.05
N SER A 142 5.78 -9.32 -9.80
CA SER A 142 4.90 -8.49 -8.98
C SER A 142 5.65 -7.30 -8.38
N ILE A 143 5.02 -6.13 -8.40
CA ILE A 143 5.42 -4.98 -7.55
C ILE A 143 4.82 -5.10 -6.14
N ARG A 144 3.78 -5.92 -5.96
CA ARG A 144 3.06 -6.14 -4.71
C ARG A 144 3.69 -7.29 -3.93
N SER A 145 3.57 -7.24 -2.61
CA SER A 145 3.96 -8.36 -1.75
C SER A 145 3.13 -9.61 -2.03
N SER A 146 3.80 -10.77 -1.99
CA SER A 146 3.14 -12.08 -2.06
C SER A 146 2.16 -12.34 -0.90
N LYS A 147 2.22 -11.55 0.18
CA LYS A 147 1.23 -11.59 1.28
C LYS A 147 -0.17 -11.13 0.86
N ILE A 148 -0.28 -10.39 -0.24
CA ILE A 148 -1.55 -9.92 -0.79
C ILE A 148 -2.03 -10.97 -1.80
N ASP A 149 -2.48 -12.10 -1.29
CA ASP A 149 -3.03 -13.20 -2.09
C ASP A 149 -4.56 -13.23 -2.01
N THR A 150 -5.19 -14.22 -2.64
CA THR A 150 -6.63 -14.40 -2.54
C THR A 150 -7.08 -14.67 -1.10
N ARG A 151 -6.26 -15.33 -0.28
CA ARG A 151 -6.62 -15.65 1.10
C ARG A 151 -6.69 -14.38 1.95
N TYR A 152 -5.78 -13.44 1.76
CA TYR A 152 -5.82 -12.12 2.39
C TYR A 152 -7.19 -11.44 2.25
N HIS A 153 -7.75 -11.44 1.03
CA HIS A 153 -9.05 -10.84 0.74
C HIS A 153 -10.25 -11.62 1.30
N LEU A 154 -10.13 -12.94 1.43
CA LEU A 154 -11.18 -13.79 2.00
C LEU A 154 -11.23 -13.75 3.54
N ASP A 155 -10.14 -13.31 4.17
CA ASP A 155 -10.03 -13.17 5.63
C ASP A 155 -10.37 -11.75 6.13
N LEU A 156 -10.86 -10.88 5.24
CA LEU A 156 -11.20 -9.48 5.50
C LEU A 156 -12.60 -9.34 6.11
#